data_AF-A0A535ETV4-F1
#
_entry.id   AF-A0A535ETV4-F1
#
_cell.length_a   1.000
_cell.length_b   1.000
_cell.length_c   1.000
_cell.angle_alpha   90.00
_cell.angle_beta   90.00
_cell.angle_gamma   90.00
#
_symmetry.space_group_name_H-M   'P 1'
#
loop_
_entity.id
_entity.type
_entity.pdbx_description
1 polymer ?
#
loop_
_entity_poly.entity_id
_entity_poly.type
_entity_poly.pdbx_seq_one_letter_code
_entity_poly.pdbx_strand_id
1 'polypeptide(L)'
;MTKEIRWRILTLQAALVVLLAAGTGFAFWANSFSTGMVKDQLTAQQIFFPGTDQIKAGGALDPAEFPQEIRDQAGNQVVNGDQARIYANDFIAIHLTKVANGLTYSQSDRQA
;
A
#
# COMPACT_ATOMS: atom_id res chain seq x y z
N MET A 1 -28.93 18.06 -41.59
CA MET A 1 -27.59 18.26 -40.99
C MET A 1 -26.62 18.68 -42.09
N THR A 2 -25.93 19.81 -41.95
CA THR A 2 -25.02 20.32 -42.99
C THR A 2 -23.64 19.65 -42.92
N LYS A 3 -22.89 19.67 -44.02
CA LYS A 3 -21.51 19.16 -44.09
C LYS A 3 -20.60 19.82 -43.04
N GLU A 4 -20.76 21.11 -42.82
CA GLU A 4 -20.05 21.90 -41.80
C GLU A 4 -20.30 21.39 -40.38
N ILE A 5 -21.56 21.12 -40.03
CA ILE A 5 -21.92 20.61 -38.69
C ILE A 5 -21.32 19.21 -38.46
N ARG A 6 -21.28 18.36 -39.50
CA ARG A 6 -20.65 17.03 -39.42
C ARG A 6 -19.16 17.11 -39.13
N TRP A 7 -18.43 17.97 -39.85
CA TRP A 7 -16.99 18.15 -39.62
C TRP A 7 -16.68 18.68 -38.23
N ARG A 8 -17.43 19.68 -37.76
CA ARG A 8 -17.26 20.20 -36.40
C ARG A 8 -17.44 19.11 -35.34
N ILE A 9 -18.47 18.27 -35.48
CA ILE A 9 -18.71 17.16 -34.56
C ILE A 9 -17.57 16.14 -34.61
N LEU A 10 -17.11 15.76 -35.82
CA LEU A 10 -16.01 14.82 -35.97
C LEU A 10 -14.70 15.36 -35.34
N THR A 11 -14.38 16.63 -35.55
CA THR A 11 -13.20 17.26 -34.94
C THR A 11 -13.28 17.27 -33.42
N LEU A 12 -14.44 17.63 -32.86
CA LEU A 12 -14.63 17.63 -31.41
C LEU A 12 -14.56 16.22 -30.82
N GLN A 13 -15.10 15.21 -31.50
CA GLN A 13 -15.00 13.82 -31.09
C GLN A 13 -13.56 13.31 -31.13
N ALA A 14 -12.83 13.61 -32.21
CA ALA A 14 -11.42 13.23 -32.34
C ALA A 14 -10.57 13.90 -31.23
N ALA A 15 -10.78 15.19 -30.98
CA ALA A 15 -10.11 15.90 -29.91
C ALA A 15 -10.41 15.29 -28.53
N LEU A 16 -11.69 14.98 -28.27
CA LEU A 16 -12.09 14.32 -27.02
C LEU A 16 -11.42 12.96 -26.85
N VAL A 17 -11.39 12.12 -27.89
CA VAL A 17 -10.73 10.80 -27.86
C VAL A 17 -9.23 10.95 -27.55
N VAL A 18 -8.55 11.89 -28.19
CA VAL A 18 -7.12 12.14 -27.94
C VAL A 18 -6.88 12.60 -26.50
N LEU A 19 -7.70 13.52 -25.99
CA LEU A 19 -7.59 14.01 -24.62
C LEU A 19 -7.82 12.90 -23.59
N LEU A 20 -8.84 12.06 -23.80
CA LEU A 20 -9.11 10.92 -22.93
C LEU A 20 -7.97 9.89 -22.99
N ALA A 21 -7.47 9.57 -24.19
CA ALA A 21 -6.35 8.65 -24.35
C ALA A 21 -5.08 9.16 -23.64
N ALA A 22 -4.76 10.46 -23.79
CA ALA A 22 -3.64 11.09 -23.10
C ALA A 22 -3.83 11.07 -21.58
N GLY A 23 -5.04 11.41 -21.09
CA GLY A 23 -5.38 11.38 -19.67
C GLY A 23 -5.27 9.97 -19.06
N THR A 24 -5.77 8.96 -19.76
CA THR A 24 -5.63 7.56 -19.38
C THR A 24 -4.17 7.13 -19.33
N GLY A 25 -3.39 7.43 -20.37
CA GLY A 25 -1.96 7.11 -20.41
C GLY A 25 -1.19 7.75 -19.24
N PHE A 26 -1.47 9.02 -18.95
CA PHE A 26 -0.87 9.72 -17.82
C PHE A 26 -1.26 9.09 -16.47
N ALA A 27 -2.54 8.74 -16.27
CA ALA A 27 -3.01 8.12 -15.04
C ALA A 27 -2.32 6.77 -14.78
N PHE A 28 -2.17 5.91 -15.80
CA PHE A 28 -1.45 4.65 -15.68
C PHE A 28 0.04 4.85 -15.38
N TRP A 29 0.69 5.80 -16.06
CA TRP A 29 2.09 6.13 -15.79
C TRP A 29 2.28 6.61 -14.35
N ALA A 30 1.45 7.54 -13.88
CA ALA A 30 1.53 8.08 -12.52
C ALA A 30 1.30 7.00 -11.45
N ASN A 31 0.36 6.08 -11.68
CA ASN A 31 0.13 4.94 -10.81
C ASN A 31 1.35 4.00 -10.77
N SER A 32 1.92 3.66 -11.92
CA SER A 32 3.10 2.81 -11.99
C SER A 32 4.33 3.44 -11.34
N PHE A 33 4.54 4.75 -11.55
CA PHE A 33 5.64 5.48 -10.90
C PHE A 33 5.50 5.47 -9.38
N SER A 34 4.31 5.80 -8.87
CA SER A 34 4.06 5.89 -7.42
C SER A 34 4.18 4.53 -6.73
N THR A 35 3.59 3.48 -7.33
CA THR A 35 3.67 2.11 -6.78
C THR A 35 5.09 1.54 -6.86
N GLY A 36 5.83 1.85 -7.93
CA GLY A 36 7.24 1.50 -8.07
C GLY A 36 8.09 2.15 -6.99
N MET A 37 7.94 3.45 -6.77
CA MET A 37 8.69 4.17 -5.73
C MET A 37 8.44 3.58 -4.33
N VAL A 38 7.18 3.31 -3.97
CA VAL A 38 6.83 2.67 -2.70
C VAL A 38 7.51 1.31 -2.56
N LYS A 39 7.45 0.49 -3.62
CA LYS A 39 8.06 -0.84 -3.62
C LYS A 39 9.58 -0.77 -3.45
N ASP A 40 10.25 0.12 -4.17
CA ASP A 40 11.71 0.26 -4.10
C ASP A 40 12.15 0.67 -2.70
N GLN A 41 11.48 1.66 -2.11
CA GLN A 41 11.79 2.13 -0.75
C GLN A 41 11.53 1.03 0.29
N LEU A 42 10.38 0.34 0.25
CA LEU A 42 10.08 -0.72 1.21
C LEU A 42 11.00 -1.94 1.06
N THR A 43 11.31 -2.33 -0.18
CA THR A 43 12.21 -3.46 -0.45
C THR A 43 13.61 -3.19 0.12
N ALA A 44 14.10 -1.95 0.00
CA ALA A 44 15.41 -1.55 0.52
C ALA A 44 15.52 -1.68 2.05
N GLN A 45 14.40 -1.59 2.78
CA GLN A 45 14.39 -1.72 4.25
C GLN A 45 14.56 -3.16 4.73
N GLN A 46 14.42 -4.16 3.85
CA GLN A 46 14.54 -5.58 4.19
C GLN A 46 13.68 -6.01 5.39
N ILE A 47 12.47 -5.45 5.50
CA ILE A 47 11.51 -5.80 6.57
C ILE A 47 10.73 -7.04 6.14
N PHE A 48 10.69 -8.05 7.02
CA PHE A 48 9.95 -9.30 6.81
C PHE A 48 8.91 -9.50 7.91
N PHE A 49 7.76 -10.03 7.53
CA PHE A 49 6.83 -10.59 8.50
C PHE A 49 7.46 -11.82 9.16
N PRO A 50 7.12 -12.12 10.43
CA PRO A 50 7.57 -13.35 11.06
C PRO A 50 7.18 -14.58 10.22
N GLY A 51 8.00 -15.63 10.27
CA GLY A 51 7.79 -16.84 9.48
C GLY A 51 6.56 -17.64 9.90
N THR A 52 6.13 -18.57 9.05
CA THR A 52 4.98 -19.45 9.32
C THR A 52 5.17 -20.32 10.58
N ASP A 53 6.42 -20.59 10.95
CA ASP A 53 6.81 -21.29 12.18
C ASP A 53 6.49 -20.50 13.47
N GLN A 54 6.15 -19.22 13.32
CA GLN A 54 5.72 -18.33 14.40
C GLN A 54 4.20 -18.31 14.59
N ILE A 55 3.43 -18.98 13.72
CA ILE A 55 1.99 -19.16 13.87
C ILE A 55 1.72 -20.29 14.87
N LYS A 56 1.91 -20.00 16.15
CA LYS A 56 1.73 -20.93 17.27
C LYS A 56 1.49 -20.17 18.56
N ALA A 57 0.93 -20.84 19.56
CA ALA A 57 0.76 -20.27 20.89
C ALA A 57 2.10 -19.73 21.44
N GLY A 58 2.11 -18.47 21.87
CA GLY A 58 3.29 -17.74 22.33
C GLY A 58 4.31 -17.35 21.24
N GLY A 59 4.03 -17.63 19.97
CA GLY A 59 4.88 -17.21 18.84
C GLY A 59 4.65 -15.75 18.44
N ALA A 60 5.53 -15.22 17.59
CA ALA A 60 5.41 -13.85 17.07
C ALA A 60 4.16 -13.62 16.20
N LEU A 61 3.43 -14.67 15.83
CA LEU A 61 2.16 -14.63 15.13
C LEU A 61 1.12 -15.53 15.82
N ASP A 62 1.11 -15.54 17.16
CA ASP A 62 0.11 -16.27 17.96
C ASP A 62 -1.32 -15.90 17.52
N PRO A 63 -2.15 -16.85 17.04
CA PRO A 63 -3.52 -16.58 16.64
C PRO A 63 -4.42 -15.99 17.74
N ALA A 64 -4.05 -16.14 19.02
CA ALA A 64 -4.76 -15.52 20.13
C ALA A 64 -4.51 -14.01 20.26
N GLU A 65 -3.42 -13.51 19.68
CA GLU A 65 -3.00 -12.12 19.78
C GLU A 65 -3.03 -11.40 18.44
N PHE A 66 -2.61 -12.06 17.37
CA PHE A 66 -2.42 -11.49 16.05
C PHE A 66 -3.56 -11.87 15.10
N PRO A 67 -4.16 -10.89 14.39
CA PRO A 67 -5.28 -11.15 13.48
C PRO A 67 -4.88 -12.06 12.30
N GLN A 68 -5.87 -12.60 11.60
CA GLN A 68 -5.63 -13.44 10.42
C GLN A 68 -4.86 -12.69 9.33
N GLU A 69 -5.12 -11.40 9.15
CA GLU A 69 -4.57 -10.59 8.06
C GLU A 69 -3.03 -10.55 8.05
N ILE A 70 -2.38 -10.39 9.21
CA ILE A 70 -0.91 -10.49 9.30
C ILE A 70 -0.40 -11.91 9.14
N ARG A 71 -1.15 -12.91 9.63
CA ARG A 71 -0.77 -14.32 9.49
C ARG A 71 -0.76 -14.77 8.03
N ASP A 72 -1.63 -14.20 7.20
CA ASP A 72 -1.66 -14.44 5.75
C ASP A 72 -0.43 -13.84 5.04
N GLN A 73 0.33 -12.95 5.69
CA GLN A 73 1.59 -12.39 5.18
C GLN A 73 2.84 -13.07 5.75
N ALA A 74 2.70 -14.15 6.53
CA ALA A 74 3.83 -14.78 7.22
C ALA A 74 4.99 -15.15 6.26
N GLY A 75 6.21 -14.74 6.64
CA GLY A 75 7.42 -14.94 5.87
C GLY A 75 7.59 -14.06 4.62
N ASN A 76 6.59 -13.27 4.23
CA ASN A 76 6.72 -12.35 3.11
C ASN A 76 7.58 -11.14 3.50
N GLN A 77 8.23 -10.56 2.51
CA GLN A 77 8.83 -9.23 2.64
C GLN A 77 7.74 -8.15 2.53
N VAL A 78 7.86 -7.09 3.31
CA VAL A 78 7.04 -5.87 3.17
C VAL A 78 7.53 -5.09 1.96
N VAL A 79 6.77 -5.10 0.86
CA VAL A 79 7.16 -4.49 -0.42
C VAL A 79 6.09 -3.61 -1.06
N ASN A 80 4.94 -3.42 -0.41
CA ASN A 80 3.90 -2.53 -0.90
C ASN A 80 3.15 -1.85 0.25
N GLY A 81 2.28 -0.88 -0.09
CA GLY A 81 1.54 -0.10 0.88
C GLY A 81 0.59 -0.93 1.77
N ASP A 82 -0.07 -1.94 1.20
CA ASP A 82 -0.99 -2.79 1.97
C ASP A 82 -0.23 -3.63 2.99
N GLN A 83 0.89 -4.23 2.59
CA GLN A 83 1.77 -4.96 3.52
C GLN A 83 2.35 -4.03 4.58
N ALA A 84 2.76 -2.81 4.22
CA ALA A 84 3.27 -1.85 5.19
C ALA A 84 2.20 -1.47 6.23
N ARG A 85 0.94 -1.28 5.80
CA ARG A 85 -0.20 -1.06 6.69
C ARG A 85 -0.42 -2.25 7.62
N ILE A 86 -0.43 -3.47 7.09
CA ILE A 86 -0.61 -4.69 7.88
C ILE A 86 0.51 -4.81 8.92
N TYR A 87 1.78 -4.63 8.52
CA TYR A 87 2.91 -4.66 9.45
C TYR A 87 2.79 -3.58 10.54
N ALA A 88 2.43 -2.35 10.18
CA ALA A 88 2.30 -1.27 11.14
C ALA A 88 1.14 -1.50 12.14
N ASN A 89 -0.04 -1.84 11.65
CA ASN A 89 -1.25 -1.89 12.46
C ASN A 89 -1.39 -3.22 13.21
N ASP A 90 -1.03 -4.33 12.56
CA ASP A 90 -1.30 -5.66 13.08
C ASP A 90 -0.07 -6.27 13.75
N PHE A 91 1.13 -5.71 13.56
CA PHE A 91 2.33 -6.12 14.29
C PHE A 91 2.80 -5.06 15.27
N ILE A 92 3.22 -3.90 14.77
CA ILE A 92 3.89 -2.87 15.57
C ILE A 92 2.92 -2.31 16.62
N ALA A 93 1.69 -1.95 16.24
CA ALA A 93 0.74 -1.33 17.19
C ALA A 93 0.37 -2.27 18.35
N ILE A 94 0.27 -3.57 18.11
CA ILE A 94 0.02 -4.57 19.16
C ILE A 94 1.20 -4.60 20.14
N HIS A 95 2.43 -4.62 19.63
CA HIS A 95 3.63 -4.56 20.47
C HIS A 95 3.74 -3.23 21.25
N LEU A 96 3.43 -2.09 20.62
CA LEU A 96 3.43 -0.77 21.27
C LEU A 96 2.38 -0.67 22.37
N THR A 97 1.23 -1.33 22.22
CA THR A 97 0.23 -1.43 23.30
C THR A 97 0.83 -2.08 24.54
N LYS A 98 1.67 -3.10 24.36
CA LYS A 98 2.31 -3.84 25.47
C LYS A 98 3.51 -3.13 26.07
N VAL A 99 4.32 -2.44 25.26
CA VAL A 99 5.61 -1.88 25.67
C VAL A 99 5.53 -0.39 26.00
N ALA A 100 4.62 0.35 25.36
CA ALA A 100 4.54 1.80 25.44
C ALA A 100 3.13 2.29 25.85
N ASN A 101 2.29 1.44 26.46
CA ASN A 101 0.90 1.74 26.82
C ASN A 101 0.08 2.31 25.64
N GLY A 102 0.39 1.89 24.41
CA GLY A 102 -0.30 2.34 23.19
C GLY A 102 0.19 3.66 22.61
N LEU A 103 1.26 4.26 23.17
CA LEU A 103 1.91 5.40 22.55
C LEU A 103 2.57 5.00 21.23
N THR A 104 2.54 5.90 20.26
CA THR A 104 3.35 5.74 19.05
C THR A 104 4.83 5.83 19.39
N TYR A 105 5.69 5.30 18.51
CA TYR A 105 7.14 5.45 18.63
C TYR A 105 7.57 6.91 18.85
N SER A 106 7.01 7.83 18.06
CA SER A 106 7.30 9.28 18.19
C SER A 106 6.77 9.93 19.47
N GLN A 107 5.86 9.28 20.19
CA GLN A 107 5.34 9.73 21.48
C GLN A 107 6.15 9.14 22.63
N SER A 108 6.55 7.87 22.55
CA SER A 108 7.42 7.22 23.55
C SER A 108 8.77 7.91 23.64
N ASP A 109 9.36 8.32 22.51
CA ASP A 109 10.67 8.98 22.47
C ASP A 109 10.66 10.37 23.12
N ARG A 110 9.50 11.03 23.21
CA ARG A 110 9.36 12.33 23.88
C ARG A 110 9.22 12.22 25.40
N GLN A 111 8.99 11.02 25.91
CA GLN A 111 8.82 10.74 27.34
C GLN A 111 10.07 10.09 27.96
N ALA A 112 11.00 9.60 27.13
CA ALA A 112 12.30 9.08 27.53
C ALA A 112 13.31 10.21 27.77
#